data_AF-A0A959KLD9-F1
#
_entry.id   AF-A0A959KLD9-F1
#
_cell.length_a   1.000
_cell.length_b   1.000
_cell.length_c   1.000
_cell.angle_alpha   90.00
_cell.angle_beta   90.00
_cell.angle_gamma   90.00
#
_symmetry.space_group_name_H-M   'P 1'
#
loop_
_entity.id
_entity.type
_entity.pdbx_description
1 polymer ?
#
loop_
_entity_poly.entity_id
_entity_poly.type
_entity_poly.pdbx_seq_one_letter_code
_entity_poly.pdbx_strand_id
1 'polypeptide(L)'
;MRNQLITQWTLFACTLAYPALFWKAAAGMNVLAYTMLILGALWLLQPECRHDRRVRGLAFMTLLTALAYVATRQSFAWWMQSFGLLATVGYAQRRELRFLGYALLMPVVNLIQSPLFLARFSSRFADRGPSARHLLRVGRQAAAPVLIIGLFLTIYLQANARFAELAEAFWTRLIHPFRGDLPWSLVGSVVVGFLLAVSLLAPAAKNWFARLEAGRDLSLTRRRKVFRGSMLALKRQYQSGQWLLWMLNLLLLTVNATDLYYVWFRAE
;
A
#
# COMPACT_ATOMS: atom_id res chain seq x y z
N MET A 1 -19.77 -21.26 1.81
CA MET A 1 -19.56 -20.69 0.47
C MET A 1 -20.32 -19.38 0.23
N ARG A 2 -21.64 -19.29 0.51
CA ARG A 2 -22.45 -18.07 0.33
C ARG A 2 -21.84 -16.79 0.94
N ASN A 3 -21.35 -16.83 2.19
CA ASN A 3 -20.77 -15.65 2.85
C ASN A 3 -19.45 -15.18 2.21
N GLN A 4 -18.68 -16.09 1.60
CA GLN A 4 -17.43 -15.72 0.91
C GLN A 4 -17.73 -15.01 -0.40
N LEU A 5 -18.70 -15.51 -1.17
CA LEU A 5 -19.15 -14.85 -2.40
C LEU A 5 -19.71 -13.46 -2.12
N ILE A 6 -20.57 -13.31 -1.11
CA ILE A 6 -21.10 -11.99 -0.71
C ILE A 6 -19.93 -11.04 -0.38
N THR A 7 -18.95 -11.50 0.40
CA THR A 7 -17.78 -10.67 0.75
C THR A 7 -17.00 -10.22 -0.48
N GLN A 8 -16.74 -11.13 -1.42
CA GLN A 8 -16.01 -10.81 -2.65
C GLN A 8 -16.77 -9.81 -3.53
N TRP A 9 -18.07 -10.04 -3.73
CA TRP A 9 -18.91 -9.13 -4.51
C TRP A 9 -19.04 -7.75 -3.87
N THR A 10 -19.20 -7.69 -2.55
CA THR A 10 -19.24 -6.41 -1.83
C THR A 10 -17.91 -5.66 -1.94
N LEU A 11 -16.77 -6.34 -1.76
CA LEU A 11 -15.45 -5.73 -1.92
C LEU A 11 -15.22 -5.23 -3.36
N PHE A 12 -15.61 -6.03 -4.35
CA PHE A 12 -15.51 -5.67 -5.77
C PHE A 12 -16.39 -4.45 -6.10
N ALA A 13 -17.64 -4.44 -5.62
CA ALA A 13 -18.54 -3.31 -5.79
C ALA A 13 -17.98 -2.03 -5.13
N CYS A 14 -17.46 -2.10 -3.89
CA CYS A 14 -16.84 -0.96 -3.22
C CYS A 14 -15.59 -0.46 -3.95
N THR A 15 -14.83 -1.37 -4.55
CA THR A 15 -13.62 -1.06 -5.33
C THR A 15 -13.96 -0.29 -6.58
N LEU A 16 -14.99 -0.71 -7.33
CA LEU A 16 -15.44 -0.05 -8.56
C LEU A 16 -16.26 1.22 -8.30
N ALA A 17 -16.97 1.29 -7.17
CA ALA A 17 -17.71 2.49 -6.79
C ALA A 17 -16.79 3.70 -6.57
N TYR A 18 -15.57 3.48 -6.08
CA TYR A 18 -14.62 4.56 -5.84
C TYR A 18 -14.22 5.32 -7.12
N PRO A 19 -13.67 4.70 -8.18
CA PRO A 19 -13.40 5.39 -9.43
C PRO A 19 -14.69 5.94 -10.06
N ALA A 20 -15.81 5.24 -9.99
CA ALA A 20 -17.08 5.76 -10.51
C ALA A 20 -17.52 7.08 -9.83
N LEU A 21 -17.27 7.23 -8.53
CA LEU A 21 -17.62 8.42 -7.76
C LEU A 21 -16.56 9.52 -7.83
N PHE A 22 -15.27 9.19 -7.83
CA PHE A 22 -14.19 10.18 -7.67
C PHE A 22 -13.39 10.48 -8.94
N TRP A 23 -13.64 9.75 -10.04
CA TRP A 23 -12.96 10.00 -11.30
C TRP A 23 -13.39 11.33 -11.93
N LYS A 24 -12.47 12.30 -11.97
CA LYS A 24 -12.70 13.67 -12.49
C LYS A 24 -13.86 14.43 -11.82
N ALA A 25 -14.37 13.93 -10.71
CA ALA A 25 -15.50 14.52 -10.00
C ALA A 25 -15.04 15.18 -8.68
N ALA A 26 -15.70 16.27 -8.31
CA ALA A 26 -15.43 16.93 -7.04
C ALA A 26 -15.81 16.01 -5.87
N ALA A 27 -15.05 16.07 -4.77
CA ALA A 27 -15.22 15.15 -3.64
C ALA A 27 -16.57 15.29 -2.91
N GLY A 28 -17.26 16.44 -2.99
CA GLY A 28 -18.45 16.80 -2.20
C GLY A 28 -19.45 15.67 -1.90
N MET A 29 -20.51 15.53 -2.71
CA MET A 29 -21.53 14.48 -2.49
C MET A 29 -20.97 13.06 -2.60
N ASN A 30 -19.87 12.88 -3.34
CA ASN A 30 -19.22 11.60 -3.54
C ASN A 30 -18.67 11.01 -2.23
N VAL A 31 -18.15 11.85 -1.32
CA VAL A 31 -17.73 11.42 0.02
C VAL A 31 -18.91 10.89 0.83
N LEU A 32 -20.07 11.56 0.78
CA LEU A 32 -21.28 11.10 1.48
C LEU A 32 -21.77 9.76 0.90
N ALA A 33 -21.88 9.67 -0.44
CA ALA A 33 -22.30 8.46 -1.13
C ALA A 33 -21.38 7.28 -0.83
N TYR A 34 -20.06 7.49 -0.90
CA TYR A 34 -19.08 6.44 -0.59
C TYR A 34 -19.10 6.05 0.89
N THR A 35 -19.30 7.00 1.80
CA THR A 35 -19.45 6.73 3.24
C THR A 35 -20.67 5.85 3.51
N MET A 36 -21.82 6.18 2.92
CA MET A 36 -23.04 5.35 3.02
C MET A 36 -22.81 3.95 2.47
N LEU A 37 -22.12 3.84 1.34
CA LEU A 37 -21.78 2.57 0.73
C LEU A 37 -20.88 1.71 1.63
N ILE A 38 -19.85 2.29 2.25
CA ILE A 38 -18.97 1.58 3.18
C ILE A 38 -19.71 1.15 4.44
N LEU A 39 -20.56 2.01 5.02
CA LEU A 39 -21.36 1.66 6.21
C LEU A 39 -22.39 0.56 5.88
N GLY A 40 -23.02 0.63 4.70
CA GLY A 40 -23.93 -0.41 4.20
C GLY A 40 -23.21 -1.74 4.00
N ALA A 41 -22.04 -1.72 3.37
CA ALA A 41 -21.18 -2.88 3.21
C ALA A 41 -20.76 -3.47 4.56
N LEU A 42 -20.42 -2.62 5.54
CA LEU A 42 -20.08 -3.05 6.89
C LEU A 42 -21.24 -3.78 7.56
N TRP A 43 -22.47 -3.27 7.46
CA TRP A 43 -23.65 -3.96 8.01
C TRP A 43 -23.98 -5.27 7.30
N LEU A 44 -23.74 -5.36 5.99
CA LEU A 44 -23.95 -6.60 5.23
C LEU A 44 -22.93 -7.68 5.62
N LEU A 45 -21.66 -7.30 5.79
CA LEU A 45 -20.56 -8.20 6.11
C LEU A 45 -20.49 -8.56 7.60
N GLN A 46 -20.96 -7.67 8.48
CA GLN A 46 -20.93 -7.82 9.94
C GLN A 46 -22.31 -7.52 10.55
N PRO A 47 -23.30 -8.40 10.35
CA PRO A 47 -24.67 -8.18 10.81
C PRO A 47 -24.78 -8.03 12.34
N GLU A 48 -23.85 -8.62 13.09
CA GLU A 48 -23.75 -8.49 14.55
C GLU A 48 -23.55 -7.02 15.01
N CYS A 49 -22.91 -6.20 14.19
CA CYS A 49 -22.65 -4.79 14.48
C CYS A 49 -23.89 -3.90 14.31
N ARG A 50 -24.88 -4.35 13.52
CA ARG A 50 -26.10 -3.59 13.22
C ARG A 50 -26.91 -3.25 14.47
N HIS A 51 -26.90 -4.14 15.47
CA HIS A 51 -27.70 -3.99 16.69
C HIS A 51 -26.97 -3.22 17.80
N ASP A 52 -25.67 -2.98 17.66
CA ASP A 52 -24.90 -2.24 18.66
C ASP A 52 -25.35 -0.77 18.73
N ARG A 53 -25.71 -0.29 19.92
CA ARG A 53 -26.05 1.14 20.10
C ARG A 53 -24.83 2.03 19.85
N ARG A 54 -23.62 1.58 20.20
CA ARG A 54 -22.40 2.38 20.04
C ARG A 54 -21.97 2.48 18.58
N VAL A 55 -21.99 1.36 17.84
CA VAL A 55 -21.67 1.35 16.40
C VAL A 55 -22.68 2.21 15.63
N ARG A 56 -23.98 2.11 15.94
CA ARG A 56 -25.00 2.97 15.32
C ARG A 56 -24.80 4.44 15.62
N GLY A 57 -24.45 4.79 16.86
CA GLY A 57 -24.12 6.17 17.23
C GLY A 57 -22.90 6.70 16.46
N LEU A 58 -21.83 5.92 16.35
CA LEU A 58 -20.64 6.29 15.60
C LEU A 58 -20.91 6.40 14.09
N ALA A 59 -21.68 5.47 13.52
CA ALA A 59 -22.11 5.53 12.12
C ALA A 59 -22.95 6.78 11.85
N PHE A 60 -23.88 7.13 12.75
CA PHE A 60 -24.67 8.36 12.65
C PHE A 60 -23.79 9.61 12.69
N MET A 61 -22.84 9.69 13.63
CA MET A 61 -21.90 10.81 13.71
C MET A 61 -20.99 10.90 12.48
N THR A 62 -20.60 9.76 11.91
CA THR A 62 -19.84 9.69 10.65
C THR A 62 -20.68 10.16 9.46
N LEU A 63 -21.98 9.91 9.43
CA LEU A 63 -22.85 10.45 8.39
C LEU A 63 -23.06 11.97 8.56
N LEU A 64 -23.18 12.44 9.81
CA LEU A 64 -23.33 13.86 10.10
C LEU A 64 -22.07 14.64 9.70
N THR A 65 -20.88 14.11 10.00
CA THR A 65 -19.60 14.70 9.57
C THR A 65 -19.42 14.66 8.05
N ALA A 66 -19.89 13.63 7.37
CA ALA A 66 -19.92 13.59 5.91
C ALA A 66 -20.82 14.69 5.33
N LEU A 67 -21.99 14.90 5.93
CA LEU A 67 -22.93 15.93 5.52
C LEU A 67 -22.39 17.34 5.81
N ALA A 68 -21.70 17.52 6.94
CA ALA A 68 -20.98 18.75 7.25
C ALA A 68 -19.86 19.05 6.24
N TYR A 69 -19.15 18.02 5.77
CA TYR A 69 -18.17 18.18 4.68
C TYR A 69 -18.83 18.61 3.36
N VAL A 70 -19.98 18.02 3.01
CA VAL A 70 -20.75 18.43 1.81
C VAL A 70 -21.16 19.90 1.89
N ALA A 71 -21.61 20.35 3.07
CA ALA A 71 -22.08 21.71 3.29
C ALA A 71 -20.94 22.75 3.29
N THR A 72 -19.82 22.45 3.96
CA THR A 72 -18.73 23.42 4.16
C THR A 72 -17.66 23.36 3.07
N ARG A 73 -17.45 22.20 2.45
CA ARG A 73 -16.35 21.88 1.53
C ARG A 73 -14.95 22.21 2.07
N GLN A 74 -14.81 22.34 3.39
CA GLN A 74 -13.53 22.67 4.02
C GLN A 74 -12.66 21.42 4.20
N SER A 75 -11.34 21.59 4.04
CA SER A 75 -10.35 20.51 4.22
C SER A 75 -10.38 19.93 5.63
N PHE A 76 -10.68 20.73 6.65
CA PHE A 76 -10.79 20.24 8.03
C PHE A 76 -11.95 19.24 8.21
N ALA A 77 -13.11 19.53 7.62
CA ALA A 77 -14.27 18.62 7.66
C ALA A 77 -13.98 17.29 6.93
N TRP A 78 -13.16 17.33 5.87
CA TRP A 78 -12.70 16.11 5.19
C TRP A 78 -11.86 15.21 6.10
N TRP A 79 -10.94 15.79 6.88
CA TRP A 79 -10.14 15.04 7.85
C TRP A 79 -10.99 14.46 8.97
N MET A 80 -11.90 15.25 9.54
CA MET A 80 -12.80 14.79 10.60
C MET A 80 -13.69 13.65 10.11
N GLN A 81 -14.23 13.75 8.90
CA GLN A 81 -14.98 12.68 8.27
C GLN A 81 -14.16 11.40 8.11
N SER A 82 -12.92 11.54 7.64
CA SER A 82 -12.02 10.41 7.45
C SER A 82 -11.70 9.70 8.78
N PHE A 83 -11.41 10.46 9.85
CA PHE A 83 -11.20 9.89 11.18
C PHE A 83 -12.47 9.23 11.75
N GLY A 84 -13.64 9.85 11.56
CA GLY A 84 -14.92 9.29 11.97
C GLY A 84 -15.20 7.94 11.31
N LEU A 85 -14.96 7.85 10.00
CA LEU A 85 -15.10 6.59 9.25
C LEU A 85 -14.13 5.52 9.75
N LEU A 86 -12.85 5.86 9.93
CA LEU A 86 -11.84 4.93 10.45
C LEU A 86 -12.20 4.42 11.84
N ALA A 87 -12.64 5.31 12.74
CA ALA A 87 -13.04 4.95 14.09
C ALA A 87 -14.27 4.03 14.09
N THR A 88 -15.29 4.35 13.28
CA THR A 88 -16.52 3.56 13.16
C THR A 88 -16.22 2.15 12.65
N VAL A 89 -15.47 2.05 11.57
CA VAL A 89 -15.07 0.77 10.97
C VAL A 89 -14.20 -0.02 11.94
N GLY A 90 -13.19 0.61 12.55
CA GLY A 90 -12.29 -0.05 13.48
C GLY A 90 -12.99 -0.60 14.72
N TYR A 91 -13.94 0.16 15.27
CA TYR A 91 -14.74 -0.27 16.42
C TYR A 91 -15.71 -1.41 16.04
N ALA A 92 -16.35 -1.33 14.86
CA ALA A 92 -17.20 -2.40 14.36
C ALA A 92 -16.43 -3.72 14.16
N GLN A 93 -15.21 -3.65 13.59
CA GLN A 93 -14.39 -4.84 13.36
C GLN A 93 -13.92 -5.54 14.65
N ARG A 94 -13.80 -4.82 15.78
CA ARG A 94 -13.42 -5.40 17.08
C ARG A 94 -14.11 -4.69 18.25
N ARG A 95 -15.22 -5.28 18.71
CA ARG A 95 -15.90 -4.94 19.96
C ARG A 95 -15.05 -5.13 21.23
N GLU A 96 -14.02 -5.99 21.15
CA GLU A 96 -13.21 -6.41 22.29
C GLU A 96 -12.04 -5.47 22.62
N LEU A 97 -11.68 -4.55 21.71
CA LEU A 97 -10.56 -3.63 21.93
C LEU A 97 -10.95 -2.61 23.00
N ARG A 98 -10.27 -2.64 24.14
CA ARG A 98 -10.49 -1.70 25.25
C ARG A 98 -9.96 -0.30 24.93
N PHE A 99 -8.99 -0.19 24.02
CA PHE A 99 -8.35 1.08 23.66
C PHE A 99 -8.81 1.60 22.29
N LEU A 100 -9.42 2.80 22.30
CA LEU A 100 -9.97 3.46 21.10
C LEU A 100 -8.89 3.73 20.03
N GLY A 101 -7.65 3.99 20.44
CA GLY A 101 -6.55 4.21 19.49
C GLY A 101 -6.24 2.97 18.63
N TYR A 102 -6.47 1.75 19.13
CA TYR A 102 -6.31 0.54 18.30
C TYR A 102 -7.43 0.41 17.28
N ALA A 103 -8.65 0.83 17.61
CA ALA A 103 -9.74 0.87 16.64
C ALA A 103 -9.40 1.82 15.49
N LEU A 104 -8.93 3.04 15.78
CA LEU A 104 -8.58 4.01 14.73
C LEU A 104 -7.38 3.57 13.87
N LEU A 105 -6.38 2.93 14.46
CA LEU A 105 -5.20 2.43 13.73
C LEU A 105 -5.46 1.13 12.97
N MET A 106 -6.54 0.40 13.27
CA MET A 106 -6.77 -0.90 12.65
C MET A 106 -6.95 -0.82 11.14
N PRO A 107 -7.79 0.07 10.57
CA PRO A 107 -7.89 0.16 9.13
C PRO A 107 -6.58 0.62 8.48
N VAL A 108 -5.79 1.47 9.17
CA VAL A 108 -4.46 1.89 8.69
C VAL A 108 -3.51 0.70 8.62
N VAL A 109 -3.49 -0.15 9.65
CA VAL A 109 -2.70 -1.38 9.62
C VAL A 109 -3.23 -2.36 8.58
N ASN A 110 -4.55 -2.46 8.39
CA ASN A 110 -5.14 -3.24 7.31
C ASN A 110 -4.71 -2.71 5.94
N LEU A 111 -4.54 -1.40 5.76
CA LEU A 111 -4.06 -0.81 4.51
C LEU A 111 -2.63 -1.26 4.19
N ILE A 112 -1.76 -1.31 5.21
CA ILE A 112 -0.37 -1.79 5.04
C ILE A 112 -0.34 -3.32 4.84
N GLN A 113 -1.25 -4.04 5.50
CA GLN A 113 -1.29 -5.51 5.43
C GLN A 113 -2.13 -6.03 4.26
N SER A 114 -2.96 -5.22 3.61
CA SER A 114 -3.87 -5.66 2.54
C SER A 114 -3.13 -6.26 1.34
N PRO A 115 -1.99 -5.71 0.86
CA PRO A 115 -1.25 -6.35 -0.23
C PRO A 115 -0.69 -7.72 0.19
N LEU A 116 -0.27 -7.81 1.47
CA LEU A 116 0.23 -9.06 2.04
C LEU A 116 -0.88 -10.09 2.26
N PHE A 117 -2.09 -9.64 2.59
CA PHE A 117 -3.27 -10.50 2.77
C PHE A 117 -3.73 -11.06 1.43
N LEU A 118 -3.81 -10.22 0.40
CA LEU A 118 -4.18 -10.63 -0.96
C LEU A 118 -3.21 -11.66 -1.53
N ALA A 119 -1.90 -11.46 -1.35
CA ALA A 119 -0.90 -12.42 -1.75
C ALA A 119 -0.94 -13.76 -0.96
N ARG A 120 -1.62 -13.80 0.19
CA ARG A 120 -1.90 -15.05 0.94
C ARG A 120 -3.27 -15.64 0.63
N PHE A 121 -4.21 -14.82 0.20
CA PHE A 121 -5.54 -15.26 -0.25
C PHE A 121 -5.44 -15.88 -1.64
N SER A 122 -4.64 -15.29 -2.53
CA SER A 122 -4.29 -15.86 -3.83
C SER A 122 -3.48 -17.14 -3.69
N SER A 123 -2.67 -17.32 -2.64
CA SER A 123 -1.94 -18.57 -2.41
C SER A 123 -2.81 -19.75 -1.97
N ARG A 124 -4.12 -19.55 -1.72
CA ARG A 124 -5.09 -20.66 -1.62
C ARG A 124 -5.65 -21.09 -2.99
N PHE A 125 -5.48 -20.26 -4.01
CA PHE A 125 -5.84 -20.53 -5.41
C PHE A 125 -4.62 -20.74 -6.32
N ALA A 126 -3.42 -20.40 -5.85
CA ALA A 126 -2.18 -20.46 -6.60
C ALA A 126 -1.08 -21.08 -5.73
N ASP A 127 -0.99 -22.41 -5.76
CA ASP A 127 0.12 -23.19 -5.20
C ASP A 127 1.50 -22.88 -5.85
N ARG A 128 1.61 -21.84 -6.69
CA ARG A 128 2.83 -21.49 -7.43
C ARG A 128 3.26 -20.02 -7.35
N GLY A 129 2.62 -19.19 -6.51
CA GLY A 129 2.96 -17.76 -6.39
C GLY A 129 4.00 -17.45 -5.30
N PRO A 130 4.93 -16.49 -5.50
CA PRO A 130 5.86 -16.09 -4.46
C PRO A 130 5.11 -15.42 -3.29
N SER A 131 5.30 -15.94 -2.08
CA SER A 131 4.67 -15.41 -0.86
C SER A 131 4.93 -13.91 -0.67
N ALA A 132 3.96 -13.15 -0.16
CA ALA A 132 4.15 -11.74 0.19
C ALA A 132 5.35 -11.48 1.12
N ARG A 133 5.68 -12.44 1.99
CA ARG A 133 6.89 -12.38 2.84
C ARG A 133 8.18 -12.52 2.02
N HIS A 134 8.14 -13.26 0.92
CA HIS A 134 9.22 -13.35 -0.05
C HIS A 134 9.41 -12.01 -0.76
N LEU A 135 8.33 -11.42 -1.30
CA LEU A 135 8.37 -10.10 -1.94
C LEU A 135 8.94 -9.01 -1.02
N LEU A 136 8.48 -8.90 0.23
CA LEU A 136 9.02 -7.92 1.18
C LEU A 136 10.50 -8.19 1.51
N ARG A 137 10.89 -9.46 1.62
CA ARG A 137 12.28 -9.84 1.88
C ARG A 137 13.18 -9.50 0.70
N VAL A 138 12.72 -9.75 -0.53
CA VAL A 138 13.39 -9.38 -1.78
C VAL A 138 13.50 -7.86 -1.89
N GLY A 139 12.42 -7.12 -1.66
CA GLY A 139 12.42 -5.66 -1.69
C GLY A 139 13.41 -5.06 -0.69
N ARG A 140 13.46 -5.59 0.54
CA ARG A 140 14.46 -5.15 1.54
C ARG A 140 15.89 -5.47 1.15
N GLN A 141 16.13 -6.56 0.42
CA GLN A 141 17.47 -6.93 -0.07
C GLN A 141 17.89 -6.07 -1.25
N ALA A 142 16.95 -5.73 -2.15
CA ALA A 142 17.19 -4.87 -3.29
C ALA A 142 17.31 -3.39 -2.91
N ALA A 143 16.79 -2.97 -1.75
CA ALA A 143 16.79 -1.58 -1.31
C ALA A 143 18.20 -0.95 -1.30
N ALA A 144 19.20 -1.62 -0.73
CA ALA A 144 20.56 -1.07 -0.66
C ALA A 144 21.22 -0.95 -2.06
N PRO A 145 21.21 -1.98 -2.93
CA PRO A 145 21.71 -1.84 -4.29
C PRO A 145 21.00 -0.74 -5.09
N VAL A 146 19.67 -0.67 -5.04
CA VAL A 146 18.88 0.32 -5.77
C VAL A 146 19.21 1.74 -5.30
N LEU A 147 19.37 1.95 -4.00
CA LEU A 147 19.72 3.26 -3.44
C LEU A 147 21.12 3.69 -3.91
N ILE A 148 22.10 2.79 -3.84
CA ILE A 148 23.48 3.08 -4.27
C ILE A 148 23.52 3.36 -5.78
N ILE A 149 22.88 2.54 -6.60
CA ILE A 149 22.81 2.74 -8.06
C ILE A 149 22.10 4.05 -8.38
N GLY A 150 20.99 4.35 -7.72
CA GLY A 150 20.27 5.62 -7.90
C GLY A 150 21.14 6.82 -7.60
N LEU A 151 21.92 6.77 -6.51
CA LEU A 151 22.90 7.81 -6.17
C LEU A 151 23.94 8.00 -7.28
N PHE A 152 24.62 6.93 -7.72
CA PHE A 152 25.61 7.03 -8.78
C PHE A 152 25.00 7.52 -10.10
N LEU A 153 23.81 7.03 -10.46
CA LEU A 153 23.10 7.47 -11.66
C LEU A 153 22.85 8.99 -11.61
N THR A 154 22.40 9.53 -10.47
CA THR A 154 22.18 10.98 -10.34
C THR A 154 23.46 11.78 -10.49
N ILE A 155 24.57 11.31 -9.94
CA ILE A 155 25.88 11.95 -10.09
C ILE A 155 26.27 12.00 -11.57
N TYR A 156 26.17 10.87 -12.29
CA TYR A 156 26.56 10.80 -13.71
C TYR A 156 25.64 11.59 -14.63
N LEU A 157 24.32 11.62 -14.35
CA LEU A 157 23.37 12.43 -15.10
C LEU A 157 23.70 13.94 -14.99
N GLN A 158 24.20 14.38 -13.85
CA GLN A 158 24.60 15.79 -13.66
C GLN A 158 26.00 16.08 -14.21
N ALA A 159 26.90 15.11 -14.17
CA ALA A 159 28.28 15.28 -14.61
C ALA A 159 28.45 15.27 -16.13
N ASN A 160 27.60 14.52 -16.87
CA ASN A 160 27.73 14.37 -18.32
C ASN A 160 26.39 14.51 -19.05
N ALA A 161 26.26 15.60 -19.82
CA ALA A 161 25.06 15.90 -20.61
C ALA A 161 24.74 14.84 -21.69
N ARG A 162 25.76 14.24 -22.32
CA ARG A 162 25.56 13.17 -23.32
C ARG A 162 25.06 11.88 -22.69
N PHE A 163 25.59 11.54 -21.51
CA PHE A 163 25.06 10.43 -20.74
C PHE A 163 23.60 10.68 -20.34
N ALA A 164 23.25 11.92 -19.97
CA ALA A 164 21.87 12.29 -19.68
C ALA A 164 20.92 12.10 -20.88
N GLU A 165 21.32 12.53 -22.08
CA GLU A 165 20.55 12.33 -23.33
C GLU A 165 20.32 10.83 -23.61
N LEU A 166 21.35 9.99 -23.46
CA LEU A 166 21.24 8.54 -23.65
C LEU A 166 20.31 7.89 -22.63
N ALA A 167 20.45 8.28 -21.35
CA ALA A 167 19.60 7.79 -20.28
C ALA A 167 18.13 8.19 -20.51
N GLU A 168 17.87 9.42 -20.93
CA GLU A 168 16.53 9.90 -21.26
C GLU A 168 15.93 9.14 -22.46
N ALA A 169 16.70 8.91 -23.51
CA ALA A 169 16.27 8.12 -24.66
C ALA A 169 15.94 6.67 -24.26
N PHE A 170 16.76 6.06 -23.40
CA PHE A 170 16.52 4.74 -22.85
C PHE A 170 15.20 4.70 -22.05
N TRP A 171 15.02 5.60 -21.08
CA TRP A 171 13.81 5.67 -20.27
C TRP A 171 12.57 5.93 -21.12
N THR A 172 12.68 6.80 -22.12
CA THR A 172 11.57 7.11 -23.02
C THR A 172 11.15 5.86 -23.79
N ARG A 173 12.08 5.08 -24.36
CA ARG A 173 11.76 3.83 -25.06
C ARG A 173 11.19 2.75 -24.12
N LEU A 174 11.74 2.65 -22.91
CA LEU A 174 11.30 1.67 -21.92
C LEU A 174 9.86 1.98 -21.44
N ILE A 175 9.53 3.26 -21.26
CA ILE A 175 8.23 3.71 -20.74
C ILE A 175 7.22 3.94 -21.87
N HIS A 176 7.66 4.13 -23.12
CA HIS A 176 6.80 4.33 -24.30
C HIS A 176 5.61 3.35 -24.41
N PRO A 177 5.78 2.01 -24.27
CA PRO A 177 4.64 1.09 -24.33
C PRO A 177 3.65 1.28 -23.17
N PHE A 178 4.08 1.88 -22.06
CA PHE A 178 3.22 2.22 -20.93
C PHE A 178 2.59 3.62 -21.09
N ARG A 179 2.93 4.41 -22.11
CA ARG A 179 2.33 5.72 -22.39
C ARG A 179 1.04 5.67 -23.22
N GLY A 180 0.49 4.49 -23.53
CA GLY A 180 -0.78 4.40 -24.25
C GLY A 180 -1.89 5.22 -23.56
N ASP A 181 -2.94 5.58 -24.31
CA ASP A 181 -4.10 6.42 -23.89
C ASP A 181 -4.87 5.90 -22.66
N LEU A 182 -4.38 4.84 -22.02
CA LEU A 182 -4.89 4.38 -20.74
C LEU A 182 -4.77 5.52 -19.73
N PRO A 183 -5.89 6.03 -19.20
CA PRO A 183 -5.84 7.10 -18.23
C PRO A 183 -5.24 6.53 -16.94
N TRP A 184 -3.93 6.71 -16.72
CA TRP A 184 -3.21 6.17 -15.56
C TRP A 184 -3.82 6.58 -14.24
N SER A 185 -4.45 7.76 -14.19
CA SER A 185 -5.16 8.20 -13.01
C SER A 185 -6.41 7.33 -12.72
N LEU A 186 -7.02 6.67 -13.72
CA LEU A 186 -8.16 5.76 -13.55
C LEU A 186 -7.68 4.45 -12.95
N VAL A 187 -6.55 3.93 -13.45
CA VAL A 187 -5.89 2.77 -12.85
C VAL A 187 -5.51 3.09 -11.40
N GLY A 188 -4.94 4.27 -11.15
CA GLY A 188 -4.62 4.76 -9.81
C GLY A 188 -5.84 4.83 -8.90
N SER A 189 -6.97 5.36 -9.38
CA SER A 189 -8.20 5.45 -8.58
C SER A 189 -8.83 4.08 -8.31
N VAL A 190 -8.77 3.14 -9.26
CA VAL A 190 -9.17 1.73 -9.03
C VAL A 190 -8.30 1.09 -7.94
N VAL A 191 -6.98 1.29 -7.99
CA VAL A 191 -6.05 0.77 -6.97
C VAL A 191 -6.33 1.38 -5.60
N VAL A 192 -6.58 2.69 -5.51
CA VAL A 192 -6.95 3.36 -4.26
C VAL A 192 -8.29 2.84 -3.74
N GLY A 193 -9.30 2.73 -4.60
CA GLY A 193 -10.61 2.17 -4.26
C GLY A 193 -10.53 0.76 -3.71
N PHE A 194 -9.68 -0.06 -4.32
CA PHE A 194 -9.40 -1.42 -3.87
C PHE A 194 -8.72 -1.44 -2.49
N LEU A 195 -7.67 -0.63 -2.32
CA LEU A 195 -6.95 -0.51 -1.05
C LEU A 195 -7.87 -0.03 0.08
N LEU A 196 -8.76 0.93 -0.19
CA LEU A 196 -9.77 1.41 0.76
C LEU A 196 -10.80 0.33 1.09
N ALA A 197 -11.39 -0.32 0.08
CA ALA A 197 -12.38 -1.37 0.29
C ALA A 197 -11.81 -2.53 1.12
N VAL A 198 -10.61 -3.01 0.78
CA VAL A 198 -9.97 -4.11 1.53
C VAL A 198 -9.56 -3.66 2.93
N SER A 199 -9.00 -2.45 3.09
CA SER A 199 -8.56 -1.99 4.41
C SER A 199 -9.70 -1.73 5.39
N LEU A 200 -10.82 -1.20 4.89
CA LEU A 200 -12.00 -0.86 5.69
C LEU A 200 -12.94 -2.06 5.91
N LEU A 201 -12.99 -3.04 5.02
CA LEU A 201 -13.99 -4.11 5.12
C LEU A 201 -13.39 -5.49 5.39
N ALA A 202 -12.13 -5.75 5.01
CA ALA A 202 -11.53 -7.06 5.22
C ALA A 202 -10.92 -7.16 6.63
N PRO A 203 -11.20 -8.24 7.39
CA PRO A 203 -10.67 -8.45 8.73
C PRO A 203 -9.21 -8.96 8.72
N ALA A 204 -8.34 -8.38 7.88
CA ALA A 204 -7.00 -8.90 7.61
C ALA A 204 -6.08 -8.85 8.85
N ALA A 205 -6.11 -7.77 9.63
CA ALA A 205 -5.29 -7.61 10.83
C ALA A 205 -5.95 -8.15 12.11
N LYS A 206 -7.08 -8.88 12.01
CA LYS A 206 -7.87 -9.36 13.16
C LYS A 206 -6.97 -10.00 14.23
N ASN A 207 -6.03 -10.85 13.84
CA ASN A 207 -5.17 -11.57 14.78
C ASN A 207 -3.91 -10.80 15.24
N TRP A 208 -3.55 -9.69 14.58
CA TRP A 208 -2.32 -8.96 14.91
C TRP A 208 -2.47 -8.17 16.22
N PHE A 209 -3.54 -7.37 16.34
CA PHE A 209 -3.79 -6.57 17.54
C PHE A 209 -4.24 -7.42 18.74
N ALA A 210 -5.06 -8.44 18.51
CA ALA A 210 -5.44 -9.37 19.58
C ALA A 210 -4.21 -10.07 20.20
N ARG A 211 -3.19 -10.38 19.41
CA ARG A 211 -1.92 -10.91 19.92
C ARG A 211 -1.05 -9.87 20.64
N LEU A 212 -1.08 -8.62 20.18
CA LEU A 212 -0.38 -7.53 20.85
C LEU A 212 -1.00 -7.24 22.23
N GLU A 213 -2.32 -7.27 22.33
CA GLU A 213 -3.05 -7.04 23.58
C GLU A 213 -2.95 -8.24 24.52
N ALA A 214 -3.15 -9.46 24.03
CA ALA A 214 -2.94 -10.69 24.83
C ALA A 214 -1.49 -10.89 25.29
N GLY A 215 -0.53 -10.28 24.60
CA GLY A 215 0.89 -10.30 24.97
C GLY A 215 1.30 -9.20 25.95
N ARG A 216 0.40 -8.27 26.31
CA ARG A 216 0.62 -7.27 27.36
C ARG A 216 0.15 -7.80 28.70
N ASP A 217 0.80 -8.87 29.13
CA ASP A 217 0.86 -9.17 30.55
C ASP A 217 1.86 -8.19 31.19
N LEU A 218 1.58 -7.66 32.38
CA LEU A 218 2.45 -6.68 33.08
C LEU A 218 3.79 -7.32 33.52
N SER A 219 3.97 -8.61 33.28
CA SER A 219 5.18 -9.36 33.58
C SER A 219 6.28 -9.06 32.56
N LEU A 220 7.30 -8.31 33.00
CA LEU A 220 8.53 -8.09 32.25
C LEU A 220 9.33 -9.40 32.17
N THR A 221 9.08 -10.19 31.15
CA THR A 221 9.86 -11.41 30.87
C THR A 221 11.07 -11.06 29.99
N ARG A 222 12.28 -11.40 30.46
CA ARG A 222 13.51 -11.21 29.69
C ARG A 222 13.50 -12.13 28.45
N ARG A 223 13.08 -11.59 27.30
CA ARG A 223 13.27 -12.27 26.01
C ARG A 223 14.71 -12.12 25.53
N ARG A 224 15.54 -13.11 25.81
CA ARG A 224 16.86 -13.23 25.14
C ARG A 224 16.63 -13.52 23.65
N LYS A 225 16.93 -12.54 22.79
CA LYS A 225 17.02 -12.77 21.34
C LYS A 225 18.33 -13.50 21.08
N VAL A 226 18.28 -14.80 20.85
CA VAL A 226 19.42 -15.55 20.32
C VAL A 226 19.68 -15.04 18.91
N PHE A 227 20.91 -14.64 18.61
CA PHE A 227 21.32 -14.24 17.27
C PHE A 227 21.15 -15.44 16.33
N ARG A 228 20.09 -15.42 15.51
CA ARG A 228 19.84 -16.41 14.46
C ARG A 228 20.43 -15.91 13.14
N GLY A 229 21.73 -15.64 13.14
CA GLY A 229 22.47 -15.46 11.89
C GLY A 229 22.49 -16.80 11.16
N SER A 230 21.89 -16.84 9.97
CA SER A 230 21.96 -18.03 9.12
C SER A 230 23.11 -17.87 8.13
N MET A 231 23.93 -18.91 7.94
CA MET A 231 24.93 -18.97 6.86
C MET A 231 24.31 -18.66 5.49
N LEU A 232 23.04 -19.04 5.29
CA LEU A 232 22.25 -18.74 4.08
C LEU A 232 21.85 -17.26 3.95
N ALA A 233 21.80 -16.51 5.07
CA ALA A 233 21.61 -15.06 5.02
C ALA A 233 22.89 -14.37 4.56
N LEU A 234 24.05 -14.84 5.02
CA LEU A 234 25.35 -14.32 4.60
C LEU A 234 25.62 -14.59 3.10
N LYS A 235 25.31 -15.80 2.61
CA LYS A 235 25.39 -16.12 1.17
C LYS A 235 24.54 -15.17 0.31
N ARG A 236 23.33 -14.84 0.77
CA ARG A 236 22.44 -13.91 0.06
C ARG A 236 22.93 -12.47 0.07
N GLN A 237 23.53 -12.03 1.18
CA GLN A 237 24.18 -10.71 1.23
C GLN A 237 25.38 -10.64 0.30
N TYR A 238 26.20 -11.69 0.25
CA TYR A 238 27.32 -11.79 -0.69
C TYR A 238 26.85 -11.72 -2.14
N GLN A 239 25.83 -12.50 -2.52
CA GLN A 239 25.24 -12.45 -3.87
C GLN A 239 24.70 -11.06 -4.21
N SER A 240 24.03 -10.39 -3.27
CA SER A 240 23.55 -9.01 -3.46
C SER A 240 24.71 -8.03 -3.65
N GLY A 241 25.81 -8.19 -2.93
CA GLY A 241 27.01 -7.38 -3.08
C GLY A 241 27.69 -7.60 -4.43
N GLN A 242 27.73 -8.85 -4.90
CA GLN A 242 28.24 -9.17 -6.23
C GLN A 242 27.40 -8.51 -7.32
N TRP A 243 26.07 -8.65 -7.27
CA TRP A 243 25.16 -7.96 -8.20
C TRP A 243 25.38 -6.44 -8.22
N LEU A 244 25.51 -5.83 -7.04
CA LEU A 244 25.79 -4.40 -6.93
C LEU A 244 27.11 -4.04 -7.64
N LEU A 245 28.16 -4.82 -7.42
CA LEU A 245 29.46 -4.61 -8.06
C LEU A 245 29.36 -4.73 -9.59
N TRP A 246 28.65 -5.74 -10.10
CA TRP A 246 28.39 -5.88 -11.54
C TRP A 246 27.63 -4.67 -12.11
N MET A 247 26.55 -4.24 -11.46
CA MET A 247 25.74 -3.11 -11.92
C MET A 247 26.52 -1.80 -11.90
N LEU A 248 27.34 -1.57 -10.86
CA LEU A 248 28.16 -0.37 -10.75
C LEU A 248 29.26 -0.35 -11.82
N ASN A 249 29.93 -1.49 -12.06
CA ASN A 249 30.92 -1.60 -13.13
C ASN A 249 30.30 -1.43 -14.52
N LEU A 250 29.10 -1.96 -14.76
CA LEU A 250 28.39 -1.75 -16.02
C LEU A 250 28.02 -0.28 -16.22
N LEU A 251 27.60 0.40 -15.14
CA LEU A 251 27.32 1.84 -15.17
C LEU A 251 28.58 2.64 -15.50
N LEU A 252 29.69 2.36 -14.80
CA LEU A 252 31.00 2.96 -15.07
C LEU A 252 31.47 2.72 -16.50
N LEU A 253 31.31 1.48 -16.99
CA LEU A 253 31.65 1.13 -18.37
C LEU A 253 30.86 1.98 -19.35
N THR A 254 29.54 2.12 -19.14
CA THR A 254 28.69 2.94 -20.01
C THR A 254 29.15 4.40 -20.01
N VAL A 255 29.40 4.99 -18.84
CA VAL A 255 29.87 6.38 -18.74
C VAL A 255 31.22 6.55 -19.43
N ASN A 256 32.20 5.71 -19.11
CA ASN A 256 33.53 5.78 -19.71
C ASN A 256 33.50 5.55 -21.22
N ALA A 257 32.66 4.64 -21.72
CA ALA A 257 32.49 4.43 -23.15
C ALA A 257 31.87 5.66 -23.83
N THR A 258 30.94 6.33 -23.15
CA THR A 258 30.35 7.59 -23.62
C THR A 258 31.42 8.68 -23.69
N ASP A 259 32.24 8.84 -22.64
CA ASP A 259 33.32 9.81 -22.61
C ASP A 259 34.37 9.53 -23.70
N LEU A 260 34.82 8.29 -23.83
CA LEU A 260 35.80 7.89 -24.85
C LEU A 260 35.26 8.16 -26.27
N TYR A 261 34.01 7.77 -26.54
CA TYR A 261 33.42 7.96 -27.86
C TYR A 261 33.23 9.45 -28.21
N TYR A 262 32.67 10.24 -27.29
CA TYR A 262 32.30 11.63 -27.59
C TYR A 262 33.45 12.63 -27.39
N VAL A 263 34.34 12.41 -26.43
CA VAL A 263 35.45 13.34 -26.14
C VAL A 263 36.70 13.00 -26.95
N TRP A 264 36.97 11.72 -27.23
CA TRP A 264 38.20 11.33 -27.91
C TRP A 264 37.99 11.00 -29.39
N PHE A 265 36.94 10.25 -29.74
CA PHE A 265 36.74 9.82 -31.14
C PHE A 265 35.89 10.75 -31.99
N ARG A 266 35.14 11.67 -31.38
CA ARG A 266 34.24 12.61 -32.08
C ARG A 266 34.58 14.09 -31.86
N ALA A 267 35.67 14.38 -31.15
CA ALA A 267 36.14 15.75 -30.93
C ALA A 267 37.12 16.26 -32.01
N GLU A 268 37.23 15.54 -33.13
CA GLU A 268 37.69 16.05 -34.43
C GLU A 268 36.47 16.44 -35.28
#